data_AF-A0A0N4X4Z7-F1
#
_entry.id   AF-A0A0N4X4Z7-F1
#
_cell.length_a   1.000
_cell.length_b   1.000
_cell.length_c   1.000
_cell.angle_alpha   90.00
_cell.angle_beta   90.00
_cell.angle_gamma   90.00
#
_symmetry.space_group_name_H-M   'P 1'
#
loop_
_entity.id
_entity.type
_entity.pdbx_description
1 polymer ?
#
loop_
_entity_poly.entity_id
_entity_poly.type
_entity_poly.pdbx_seq_one_letter_code
_entity_poly.pdbx_strand_id
1 'polypeptide(L)'
;HVFQVAEALLNPLGEDDDDLECNYVIDKNLITGYSMVEENLAKIPTQKKDDFWGIDKIAPLYSIESAERSVHPLVGSASKIK
;
A
#
# COMPACT_ATOMS: atom_id res chain seq x y z
N HIS A 1 7.68 -13.67 -27.76
CA HIS A 1 7.20 -13.51 -26.38
C HIS A 1 8.15 -14.08 -25.34
N VAL A 2 8.33 -15.39 -25.17
CA VAL A 2 9.20 -15.92 -24.08
C VAL A 2 10.67 -15.43 -24.18
N PHE A 3 11.21 -15.33 -25.39
CA PHE A 3 12.58 -14.83 -25.62
C PHE A 3 12.74 -13.33 -25.35
N GLN A 4 11.73 -12.53 -25.72
CA GLN A 4 11.73 -11.06 -25.51
C GLN A 4 11.59 -10.72 -24.02
N VAL A 5 10.82 -11.50 -23.26
CA VAL A 5 10.71 -11.34 -21.80
C VAL A 5 12.04 -11.67 -21.12
N ALA A 6 12.73 -12.72 -21.57
CA ALA A 6 14.05 -13.07 -21.03
C ALA A 6 15.12 -12.01 -21.37
N GLU A 7 15.02 -11.38 -22.54
CA GLU A 7 15.90 -10.28 -22.98
C GLU A 7 15.66 -9.01 -22.16
N ALA A 8 14.39 -8.59 -22.00
CA ALA A 8 14.01 -7.44 -21.18
C ALA A 8 14.43 -7.60 -19.70
N LEU A 9 14.35 -8.81 -19.15
CA LEU A 9 14.75 -9.08 -17.76
C LEU A 9 16.25 -9.33 -17.58
N LEU A 10 17.02 -9.45 -18.67
CA LEU A 10 18.46 -9.71 -18.59
C LEU A 10 19.23 -8.48 -18.07
N ASN A 11 18.79 -7.28 -18.45
CA ASN A 11 19.34 -6.01 -17.98
C ASN A 11 18.23 -5.00 -17.70
N PRO A 12 17.56 -5.06 -16.54
CA PRO A 12 16.43 -4.21 -16.18
C PRO A 12 16.82 -2.76 -15.82
N LEU A 13 18.06 -2.35 -16.10
CA LEU A 13 18.65 -1.06 -15.73
C LEU A 13 18.98 -0.21 -16.98
N GLY A 14 18.45 -0.58 -18.14
CA GLY A 14 18.62 0.15 -19.39
C GLY A 14 17.63 1.32 -19.53
N GLU A 15 17.27 1.62 -20.77
CA GLU A 15 16.31 2.66 -21.15
C GLU A 15 15.09 2.10 -21.90
N ASP A 16 14.90 0.78 -21.90
CA ASP A 16 13.73 0.16 -22.52
C ASP A 16 12.45 0.51 -21.73
N ASP A 17 11.30 0.51 -22.39
CA ASP A 17 10.02 0.92 -21.78
C ASP A 17 9.62 0.06 -20.55
N ASP A 18 10.14 -1.17 -20.45
CA ASP A 18 9.89 -2.10 -19.34
C ASP A 18 11.02 -2.12 -18.28
N ASP A 19 12.04 -1.27 -18.43
CA ASP A 19 13.14 -1.16 -17.46
C ASP A 19 12.74 -0.41 -16.19
N LEU A 20 13.55 -0.55 -15.15
CA LEU A 20 13.32 0.16 -13.89
C LEU A 20 13.54 1.66 -14.07
N GLU A 21 12.61 2.47 -13.56
CA GLU A 21 12.76 3.93 -13.47
C GLU A 21 13.75 4.32 -12.35
N CYS A 22 15.02 3.98 -12.49
CA CYS A 22 16.05 4.20 -11.47
C CYS A 22 16.22 5.69 -11.11
N ASN A 23 16.14 6.58 -12.10
CA ASN A 23 16.23 8.03 -11.87
C ASN A 23 15.10 8.53 -10.96
N TYR A 24 13.86 8.06 -11.20
CA TYR A 24 12.72 8.37 -10.33
C TYR A 24 12.96 7.89 -8.90
N VAL A 25 13.44 6.65 -8.75
CA VAL A 25 13.71 6.07 -7.42
C VAL A 25 14.79 6.87 -6.69
N ILE A 26 15.85 7.30 -7.38
CA ILE A 26 16.92 8.12 -6.81
C ILE A 26 16.36 9.46 -6.33
N ASP A 27 15.64 10.19 -7.18
CA ASP A 27 15.07 11.49 -6.85
C ASP A 27 14.08 11.38 -5.69
N LYS A 28 13.18 10.38 -5.75
CA LYS A 28 12.21 10.12 -4.70
C LYS A 28 12.91 9.83 -3.37
N ASN A 29 13.94 9.00 -3.38
CA ASN A 29 14.65 8.61 -2.16
C ASN A 29 15.41 9.77 -1.55
N LEU A 30 16.04 10.60 -2.38
CA LEU A 30 16.73 11.82 -1.93
C LEU A 30 15.74 12.77 -1.25
N ILE A 31 14.63 13.07 -1.91
CA ILE A 31 13.59 13.98 -1.37
C ILE A 31 13.00 13.40 -0.08
N THR A 32 12.60 12.13 -0.10
CA THR A 32 11.99 11.47 1.07
C THR A 32 12.94 11.46 2.26
N GLY A 33 14.20 11.07 2.04
CA GLY A 33 15.22 11.00 3.08
C GLY A 33 15.48 12.38 3.69
N TYR A 34 15.55 13.42 2.86
CA TYR A 34 15.72 14.79 3.32
C TYR A 34 14.50 15.27 4.14
N SER A 35 13.28 15.07 3.66
CA SER A 35 12.05 15.43 4.39
C SER A 35 11.90 14.67 5.72
N MET A 36 12.41 13.45 5.83
CA MET A 36 12.41 12.70 7.09
C MET A 36 13.32 13.33 8.14
N VAL A 37 14.50 13.81 7.74
CA VAL A 37 15.53 14.32 8.65
C VAL A 37 15.35 15.79 8.98
N GLU A 38 15.02 16.63 8.00
CA GLU A 38 14.98 18.09 8.19
C GLU A 38 13.57 18.56 8.56
N GLU A 39 12.58 18.23 7.73
CA GLU A 39 11.24 18.78 7.87
C GLU A 39 10.46 18.15 9.03
N ASN A 40 10.76 16.89 9.39
CA ASN A 40 10.00 16.14 10.38
C ASN A 40 10.82 15.71 11.59
N LEU A 41 12.00 16.30 11.81
CA LEU A 41 12.83 15.98 12.97
C LEU A 41 12.04 16.13 14.27
N ALA A 42 11.82 15.02 14.96
CA ALA A 42 11.09 14.96 16.23
C ALA A 42 9.69 15.61 16.21
N LYS A 43 9.07 15.80 15.04
CA LYS A 43 7.70 16.31 14.92
C LYS A 43 6.72 15.16 15.10
N ILE A 44 6.18 15.03 16.32
CA ILE A 44 5.16 14.03 16.65
C ILE A 44 3.79 14.72 16.59
N PRO A 45 2.79 14.14 15.90
CA PRO A 45 1.43 14.69 15.92
C PRO A 45 0.85 14.63 17.34
N THR A 46 -0.04 15.57 17.67
CA THR A 46 -0.70 15.57 18.98
C THR A 46 -1.50 14.28 19.16
N GLN A 47 -1.21 13.55 20.24
CA GLN A 47 -1.94 12.33 20.58
C GLN A 47 -3.37 12.68 20.99
N LYS A 48 -4.33 12.03 20.35
CA LYS A 48 -5.77 12.14 20.62
C LYS A 48 -6.37 10.75 20.56
N LYS A 49 -7.45 10.54 21.31
CA LYS A 49 -8.29 9.35 21.13
C LYS A 49 -8.85 9.36 19.72
N ASP A 50 -8.78 8.24 19.03
CA ASP A 50 -9.34 8.10 17.69
C ASP A 50 -10.87 8.04 17.73
N ASP A 51 -11.50 8.18 16.57
CA ASP A 51 -12.97 8.25 16.44
C ASP A 51 -13.67 6.95 16.86
N PHE A 52 -12.94 5.84 17.01
CA PHE A 52 -13.48 4.54 17.44
C PHE A 52 -13.15 4.21 18.90
N TRP A 53 -12.52 5.13 19.64
CA TRP A 53 -12.14 4.90 21.03
C TRP A 53 -13.35 4.61 21.92
N GLY A 54 -13.43 3.38 22.46
CA GLY A 54 -14.50 2.95 23.36
C GLY A 54 -15.78 2.48 22.66
N ILE A 55 -15.74 2.21 21.35
CA ILE A 55 -16.87 1.66 20.59
C ILE A 55 -16.73 0.14 20.45
N ASP A 56 -17.76 -0.61 20.86
CA ASP A 56 -17.78 -2.09 20.78
C ASP A 56 -17.99 -2.63 19.36
N LYS A 57 -18.67 -1.86 18.48
CA LYS A 57 -18.95 -2.23 17.09
C LYS A 57 -18.78 -1.03 16.16
N ILE A 58 -17.84 -1.15 15.23
CA ILE A 58 -17.57 -0.13 14.21
C ILE A 58 -18.57 -0.29 13.06
N ALA A 59 -19.27 0.80 12.71
CA ALA A 59 -20.13 0.82 11.53
C ALA A 59 -19.26 0.76 10.25
N PRO A 60 -19.75 0.16 9.16
CA PRO A 60 -18.94 0.00 7.95
C PRO A 60 -18.53 1.36 7.36
N LEU A 61 -17.23 1.58 7.17
CA LEU A 61 -16.65 2.82 6.63
C LEU A 61 -16.65 2.86 5.09
N TYR A 62 -17.56 2.13 4.46
CA TYR A 62 -17.59 2.02 3.00
C TYR A 62 -18.38 3.17 2.39
N SER A 63 -17.92 3.64 1.23
CA SER A 63 -18.77 4.43 0.34
C SER A 63 -19.98 3.61 -0.09
N ILE A 64 -21.06 4.27 -0.52
CA ILE A 64 -22.30 3.60 -0.97
C ILE A 64 -21.99 2.56 -2.06
N GLU A 65 -21.16 2.91 -3.04
CA GLU A 65 -20.72 2.00 -4.12
C GLU A 65 -19.95 0.78 -3.60
N SER A 66 -19.12 0.96 -2.56
CA SER A 66 -18.36 -0.14 -1.96
C SER A 66 -19.23 -1.02 -1.06
N ALA A 67 -20.30 -0.46 -0.47
CA ALA A 67 -21.23 -1.17 0.40
C ALA A 67 -22.18 -2.09 -0.37
N GLU A 68 -22.44 -1.81 -1.65
CA GLU A 68 -23.21 -2.68 -2.55
C GLU A 68 -22.43 -3.94 -2.98
N ARG A 69 -21.10 -3.95 -2.80
CA ARG A 69 -20.28 -5.13 -3.09
C ARG A 69 -20.60 -6.22 -2.06
N SER A 70 -20.98 -7.41 -2.55
CA SER A 70 -21.22 -8.56 -1.68
C SER A 70 -19.95 -8.90 -0.90
N VAL A 71 -20.01 -8.81 0.42
CA VAL A 71 -18.93 -9.23 1.31
C VAL A 71 -19.12 -10.72 1.59
N HIS A 72 -18.17 -11.54 1.13
CA HIS A 72 -18.09 -12.96 1.45
C HIS A 72 -17.00 -13.17 2.50
N PRO A 73 -17.29 -12.94 3.79
CA PRO A 73 -16.30 -13.18 4.83
C PRO A 73 -15.93 -14.68 4.79
N LEU A 74 -14.64 -14.96 4.88
CA LEU A 74 -14.13 -16.32 4.88
C LEU A 74 -14.51 -17.01 6.19
N VAL A 75 -15.70 -17.59 6.23
CA VAL A 75 -16.12 -18.50 7.29
C VAL A 75 -15.55 -19.87 6.95
N GLY A 76 -14.56 -20.32 7.73
CA GLY A 76 -13.80 -21.54 7.43
C GLY A 76 -14.71 -22.73 7.11
N SER A 77 -14.20 -23.66 6.30
CA SER A 77 -14.95 -24.82 5.79
C SER A 77 -15.54 -25.71 6.90
N ALA A 78 -14.97 -25.69 8.10
CA ALA A 78 -15.43 -26.44 9.27
C ALA A 78 -16.32 -25.62 10.25
N SER A 79 -16.69 -24.38 9.93
CA SER A 79 -17.38 -23.45 10.84
C SER A 79 -18.77 -23.91 11.33
N LYS A 80 -19.33 -24.97 10.75
CA LYS A 80 -20.66 -25.52 11.09
C LYS A 80 -20.63 -26.95 11.64
N ILE A 81 -19.46 -27.53 11.89
CA ILE A 81 -19.37 -28.86 12.49
C ILE A 81 -19.58 -28.68 13.99
N LYS A 82 -20.78 -29.05 14.47
CA LYS A 82 -21.13 -29.19 15.89
C LYS A 82 -20.62 -30.52 16.44
#